data_AF-A0AAE0DZE6-F1
#
_entry.id   AF-A0AAE0DZE6-F1
#
_cell.length_a   1.000
_cell.length_b   1.000
_cell.length_c   1.000
_cell.angle_alpha   90.00
_cell.angle_beta   90.00
_cell.angle_gamma   90.00
#
_symmetry.space_group_name_H-M   'P 1'
#
loop_
_entity.id
_entity.type
_entity.pdbx_description
1 polymer ?
#
loop_
_entity_poly.entity_id
_entity_poly.type
_entity_poly.pdbx_seq_one_letter_code
_entity_poly.pdbx_strand_id
1 'polypeptide(L)'
;MVHELPPVDMFETTADPVLEPPAVTVQKLPPMYMLVRTMDPVLEPPIVTVNIVLSLMAVDYPANKLVFYVSDDGRSPLSFYAIVEASKFDKLWIPFCKKYNVQG
;
A
#
# COMPACT_ATOMS: atom_id res chain seq x y z
N MET A 1 -46.90 -24.15 -5.04
CA MET A 1 -45.56 -23.67 -4.69
C MET A 1 -44.55 -24.60 -5.35
N VAL A 2 -44.07 -24.24 -6.53
CA VAL A 2 -42.81 -24.70 -7.12
C VAL A 2 -42.25 -23.49 -7.88
N HIS A 3 -41.07 -23.03 -7.50
CA HIS A 3 -40.31 -22.03 -8.24
C HIS A 3 -39.54 -22.77 -9.33
N GLU A 4 -39.82 -22.47 -10.60
CA GLU A 4 -38.94 -22.86 -11.71
C GLU A 4 -37.94 -21.72 -11.93
N LEU A 5 -36.64 -22.05 -11.82
CA LEU A 5 -35.56 -21.17 -12.26
C LEU A 5 -35.45 -21.22 -13.79
N PRO A 6 -35.28 -20.10 -14.49
CA PRO A 6 -35.04 -20.12 -15.93
C PRO A 6 -33.64 -20.69 -16.25
N PRO A 7 -33.49 -21.37 -17.40
CA PRO A 7 -32.30 -22.12 -17.76
C PRO A 7 -31.11 -21.24 -18.15
N VAL A 8 -29.92 -21.76 -17.88
CA VAL A 8 -28.62 -21.23 -18.27
C VAL A 8 -28.43 -21.48 -19.76
N ASP A 9 -28.54 -20.42 -20.58
CA ASP A 9 -27.75 -20.24 -21.79
C ASP A 9 -27.97 -18.84 -22.35
N MET A 10 -26.86 -18.17 -22.68
CA MET A 10 -26.66 -17.20 -23.78
C MET A 10 -25.48 -16.29 -23.40
N PHE A 11 -24.29 -16.89 -23.36
CA PHE A 11 -23.05 -16.17 -23.67
C PHE A 11 -23.14 -15.72 -25.13
N GLU A 12 -23.79 -14.58 -25.39
CA GLU A 12 -23.52 -13.84 -26.62
C GLU A 12 -22.35 -12.89 -26.34
N THR A 13 -21.18 -13.34 -26.79
CA THR A 13 -19.99 -12.50 -26.93
C THR A 13 -20.27 -11.49 -28.04
N THR A 14 -20.77 -10.33 -27.67
CA THR A 14 -20.57 -9.15 -28.51
C THR A 14 -19.27 -8.53 -28.04
N ALA A 15 -18.30 -8.47 -28.95
CA ALA A 15 -17.00 -7.90 -28.68
C ALA A 15 -17.18 -6.42 -28.33
N ASP A 16 -17.19 -6.11 -27.03
CA ASP A 16 -17.08 -4.73 -26.56
C ASP A 16 -15.73 -4.19 -27.05
N PRO A 17 -15.70 -3.03 -27.74
CA PRO A 17 -14.46 -2.39 -28.13
C PRO A 17 -13.71 -2.10 -26.85
N VAL A 18 -12.52 -2.72 -26.68
CA VAL A 18 -11.58 -2.60 -25.55
C VAL A 18 -11.85 -1.30 -24.79
N LEU A 19 -12.68 -1.39 -23.75
CA LEU A 19 -12.95 -0.27 -22.89
C LEU A 19 -11.64 -0.10 -22.14
N GLU A 20 -10.83 0.89 -22.54
CA GLU A 20 -9.77 1.36 -21.68
C GLU A 20 -10.40 1.53 -20.29
N PRO A 21 -9.86 0.88 -19.24
CA PRO A 21 -10.44 1.00 -17.92
C PRO A 21 -10.59 2.50 -17.64
N PRO A 22 -11.78 2.98 -17.23
CA PRO A 22 -12.02 4.40 -17.11
C PRO A 22 -10.92 4.97 -16.24
N ALA A 23 -10.15 5.92 -16.77
CA ALA A 23 -9.01 6.50 -16.10
C ALA A 23 -9.39 6.77 -14.65
N VAL A 24 -8.81 6.00 -13.72
CA VAL A 24 -9.16 6.11 -12.31
C VAL A 24 -8.67 7.47 -11.86
N THR A 25 -9.58 8.43 -11.78
CA THR A 25 -9.24 9.75 -11.30
C THR A 25 -8.76 9.59 -9.86
N VAL A 26 -7.70 10.30 -9.49
CA VAL A 26 -7.13 10.31 -8.13
C VAL A 26 -8.21 10.51 -7.04
N GLN A 27 -9.29 11.21 -7.39
CA GLN A 27 -10.44 11.44 -6.53
C GLN A 27 -11.25 10.17 -6.21
N LYS A 28 -11.29 9.17 -7.10
CA LYS A 28 -12.03 7.90 -6.95
C LYS A 28 -11.27 6.83 -6.15
N LEU A 29 -9.99 7.04 -5.85
CA LEU A 29 -9.19 6.11 -5.04
C LEU A 29 -9.73 6.01 -3.60
N PRO A 30 -9.88 4.81 -3.01
CA PRO A 30 -10.34 4.65 -1.63
C PRO A 30 -9.28 5.10 -0.61
N PRO A 31 -9.63 5.40 0.65
CA PRO A 31 -8.63 5.47 1.72
C PRO A 31 -7.94 4.11 1.90
N MET A 32 -6.63 4.12 2.14
CA MET A 32 -5.82 2.92 2.37
C MET A 32 -5.10 3.02 3.71
N TYR A 33 -5.22 1.95 4.50
CA TYR A 33 -4.59 1.81 5.80
C TYR A 33 -3.63 0.64 5.74
N MET A 34 -2.38 0.88 6.10
CA MET A 34 -1.33 -0.14 6.06
C MET A 34 -0.72 -0.29 7.45
N LEU A 35 -0.59 -1.55 7.89
CA LEU A 35 -0.03 -1.92 9.17
C LEU A 35 1.26 -2.71 8.94
N VAL A 36 2.36 -2.23 9.48
CA VAL A 36 3.63 -2.96 9.55
C VAL A 36 3.77 -3.49 10.97
N ARG A 37 4.05 -4.79 11.12
CA ARG A 37 4.32 -5.41 12.42
C ARG A 37 5.75 -5.91 12.48
N THR A 38 6.35 -5.79 13.65
CA THR A 38 7.63 -6.43 13.98
C THR A 38 7.55 -7.02 15.39
N MET A 39 8.18 -8.18 15.61
CA MET A 39 8.09 -8.94 16.85
C MET A 39 9.45 -9.27 17.45
N ASP A 40 10.46 -9.57 16.65
CA ASP A 40 11.78 -9.97 17.16
C ASP A 40 12.87 -9.17 16.45
N PRO A 41 13.54 -8.22 17.12
CA PRO A 41 14.55 -7.37 16.49
C PRO A 41 15.83 -8.13 16.05
N VAL A 42 16.02 -9.38 16.48
CA VAL A 42 17.14 -10.24 16.06
C VAL A 42 16.78 -10.95 14.76
N LEU A 43 15.55 -11.47 14.64
CA LEU A 43 15.08 -12.12 13.42
C LEU A 43 14.61 -11.14 12.35
N GLU A 44 14.10 -9.98 12.77
CA GLU A 44 13.63 -8.87 11.96
C GLU A 44 14.44 -7.61 12.32
N PRO A 45 15.68 -7.47 11.80
CA PRO A 45 16.50 -6.32 12.09
C PRO A 45 15.76 -5.00 11.78
N PRO A 46 15.86 -3.96 12.63
CA PRO A 46 15.12 -2.71 12.47
C PRO A 46 15.24 -2.04 11.10
N ILE A 47 16.37 -2.22 10.41
CA ILE A 47 16.59 -1.69 9.06
C ILE A 47 15.60 -2.27 8.04
N VAL A 48 15.18 -3.52 8.21
CA VAL A 48 14.19 -4.16 7.34
C VAL A 48 12.84 -3.47 7.50
N THR A 49 12.41 -3.24 8.75
CA THR A 49 11.17 -2.51 9.06
C THR A 49 11.23 -1.07 8.53
N VAL A 50 12.36 -0.38 8.69
CA VAL A 50 12.57 0.97 8.14
C VAL A 50 12.45 0.99 6.62
N ASN A 51 13.07 0.03 5.92
CA ASN A 51 12.98 -0.03 4.46
C ASN A 51 11.54 -0.25 3.99
N ILE A 52 10.80 -1.14 4.65
CA ILE A 52 9.38 -1.35 4.36
C ILE A 52 8.61 -0.04 4.54
N VAL A 53 8.78 0.64 5.67
CA VAL A 53 8.09 1.91 5.96
C VAL A 53 8.44 2.98 4.94
N LEU A 54 9.71 3.14 4.56
CA LEU A 54 10.14 4.13 3.55
C LEU A 54 9.61 3.81 2.15
N SER A 55 9.64 2.55 1.72
CA SER A 55 9.05 2.13 0.43
C SER A 55 7.54 2.38 0.42
N LEU A 56 6.85 2.08 1.52
CA LEU A 56 5.42 2.34 1.67
C LEU A 56 5.10 3.85 1.62
N MET A 57 5.90 4.69 2.27
CA MET A 57 5.73 6.15 2.24
C MET A 57 6.02 6.75 0.85
N ALA A 58 6.78 6.04 0.01
CA ALA A 58 7.15 6.46 -1.33
C ALA A 58 6.16 6.01 -2.43
N VAL A 59 5.15 5.22 -2.07
CA VAL A 59 4.13 4.75 -3.02
C VAL A 59 3.44 5.92 -3.72
N ASP A 60 3.15 5.74 -5.01
CA ASP A 60 2.42 6.72 -5.81
C ASP A 60 0.91 6.66 -5.49
N TYR A 61 0.56 7.16 -4.31
CA TYR A 61 -0.81 7.29 -3.83
C TYR A 61 -1.04 8.67 -3.21
N PRO A 62 -2.28 9.20 -3.24
CA PRO A 62 -2.58 10.48 -2.61
C PRO A 62 -2.29 10.43 -1.11
N ALA A 63 -1.40 11.31 -0.65
CA ALA A 63 -0.95 11.33 0.74
C ALA A 63 -2.10 11.53 1.75
N ASN A 64 -3.17 12.25 1.35
CA ASN A 64 -4.36 12.45 2.18
C ASN A 64 -5.28 11.22 2.27
N LYS A 65 -4.99 10.15 1.51
CA LYS A 65 -5.75 8.91 1.50
C LYS A 65 -4.92 7.73 2.02
N LEU A 66 -3.73 8.00 2.55
CA LEU A 66 -2.77 6.99 2.95
C LEU A 66 -2.47 7.15 4.43
N VAL A 67 -2.64 6.09 5.20
CA VAL A 67 -2.32 6.07 6.62
C VAL A 67 -1.47 4.83 6.93
N PHE A 68 -0.37 5.05 7.64
CA PHE A 68 0.57 4.01 8.04
C PHE A 68 0.64 3.88 9.55
N TYR A 69 0.57 2.64 10.02
CA TYR A 69 0.79 2.28 11.41
C TYR A 69 1.92 1.26 11.50
N VAL A 70 2.75 1.42 12.52
CA VAL A 70 3.80 0.46 12.87
C VAL A 70 3.49 -0.07 14.27
N SER A 71 3.37 -1.39 14.40
CA SER A 71 3.22 -2.08 15.68
C SER A 71 4.51 -2.84 15.98
N ASP A 72 5.14 -2.52 17.10
CA ASP A 72 6.32 -3.23 17.60
C ASP A 72 5.93 -4.10 18.81
N ASP A 73 5.71 -5.38 18.55
CA ASP A 73 5.40 -6.39 19.55
C ASP A 73 6.68 -6.87 20.28
N GLY A 74 7.86 -6.62 19.69
CA GLY A 74 9.17 -6.93 20.26
C GLY A 74 9.66 -5.91 21.29
N ARG A 75 9.00 -4.74 21.35
CA ARG A 75 9.31 -3.64 22.28
C ARG A 75 10.78 -3.26 22.25
N SER A 76 11.38 -3.29 21.07
CA SER A 76 12.80 -3.03 20.89
C SER A 76 13.05 -1.52 20.88
N PRO A 77 13.86 -0.99 21.80
CA PRO A 77 14.25 0.42 21.75
C PRO A 77 14.92 0.77 20.42
N LEU A 78 15.65 -0.18 19.82
CA LEU A 78 16.33 0.03 18.55
C LEU A 78 15.33 0.17 17.40
N SER A 79 14.25 -0.62 17.37
CA SER A 79 13.17 -0.49 16.40
C SER A 79 12.49 0.87 16.50
N PHE A 80 12.19 1.30 17.73
CA PHE A 80 11.63 2.64 17.98
C PHE A 80 12.53 3.76 17.45
N TYR A 81 13.81 3.78 17.83
CA TYR A 81 14.73 4.82 17.37
C TYR A 81 14.96 4.77 15.86
N ALA A 82 15.04 3.59 15.25
CA ALA A 82 15.21 3.44 13.81
C ALA A 82 14.04 4.06 13.03
N ILE A 83 12.79 3.84 13.48
CA ILE A 83 11.60 4.44 12.87
C ILE A 83 11.55 5.95 13.08
N VAL A 84 11.96 6.45 14.26
CA VAL A 84 12.07 7.90 14.51
C VAL A 84 13.08 8.54 13.55
N GLU A 85 14.26 7.95 13.34
CA GLU A 85 15.24 8.47 12.38
C GLU A 85 14.74 8.35 10.93
N ALA A 86 14.04 7.27 10.58
CA ALA A 86 13.40 7.12 9.28
C ALA A 86 12.37 8.24 9.00
N SER A 87 11.61 8.67 10.01
CA SER A 87 10.65 9.80 9.92
C SER A 87 11.28 11.19 9.79
N LYS A 88 12.61 11.28 9.94
CA LYS A 88 13.37 12.50 9.62
C LYS A 88 13.95 12.41 8.22
N PHE A 89 14.39 11.21 7.84
CA PHE A 89 15.00 10.93 6.54
C PHE A 89 13.97 10.93 5.39
N ASP A 90 12.73 10.52 5.65
CA ASP A 90 11.62 10.55 4.69
C ASP A 90 11.44 11.91 3.98
N LYS A 91 11.67 13.02 4.68
CA LYS A 91 11.60 14.40 4.14
C LYS A 91 12.61 14.62 3.01
N LEU A 92 13.69 13.85 2.98
CA LEU A 92 14.68 13.85 1.90
C LEU A 92 14.39 12.74 0.88
N TRP A 93 14.10 11.53 1.36
CA TRP A 93 13.94 10.34 0.53
C TRP A 93 12.68 10.38 -0.35
N ILE A 94 11.52 10.74 0.20
CA ILE A 94 10.25 10.69 -0.55
C ILE A 94 10.23 11.69 -1.72
N PRO A 95 10.66 12.97 -1.55
CA PRO A 95 10.77 13.87 -2.70
C PRO A 95 11.78 13.40 -3.73
N PHE A 96 12.88 12.77 -3.30
CA PHE A 96 13.87 12.18 -4.20
C PHE A 96 13.25 11.06 -5.04
N CYS A 97 12.58 10.09 -4.41
CA CYS A 97 11.91 8.98 -5.10
C CYS A 97 10.92 9.49 -6.14
N LYS A 98 10.08 10.45 -5.77
CA LYS A 98 9.08 11.04 -6.68
C LYS A 98 9.70 11.81 -7.84
N LYS A 99 10.78 12.56 -7.59
CA LYS A 99 11.46 13.36 -8.62
C LYS A 99 12.15 12.48 -9.68
N TYR A 100 12.72 11.37 -9.26
CA TYR A 100 13.51 10.48 -10.14
C TYR A 100 12.77 9.20 -10.52
N ASN A 101 11.47 9.09 -10.16
CA ASN A 101 10.63 7.92 -10.39
C ASN A 101 11.29 6.60 -9.92
N VAL A 102 11.91 6.65 -8.74
CA VAL A 102 12.57 5.49 -8.13
C VAL A 102 11.51 4.53 -7.61
N GLN A 103 11.58 3.28 -8.03
CA GLN A 103 10.72 2.20 -7.56
C GLN A 103 11.47 1.41 -6.48
N GLY A 104 10.78 1.11 -5.37
CA GLY A 104 11.32 0.40 -4.21
C GLY A 104 10.67 -0.96 -3.98
#